data_AF-A0A0D6LCT8-F1
#
_entry.id   AF-A0A0D6LCT8-F1
#
_cell.length_a   1.000
_cell.length_b   1.000
_cell.length_c   1.000
_cell.angle_alpha   90.00
_cell.angle_beta   90.00
_cell.angle_gamma   90.00
#
_symmetry.space_group_name_H-M   'P 1'
#
loop_
_entity.id
_entity.type
_entity.pdbx_description
1 polymer ?
#
loop_
_entity_poly.entity_id
_entity_poly.type
_entity_poly.pdbx_seq_one_letter_code
_entity_poly.pdbx_strand_id
1 'polypeptide(L)'
;MIGGSQDMTMALYRGYEKLEQFVNLCTIDSKLDMGSPEEEMHADGYISHLLLQRPCYLFNHANIGLQIPLAGKEEVELFEKLYFDYCRLGEFNSDFKRAEPYLRNSDILSIDLTSIKYSDLGDNQYTNPNGFYSEQMCQIARYAGLSDKLTSIGIFNYLPEKSGARNISDLVAQLIWYFIDGTNARVGDFPIGSRKDYLKFIVHLDDFKEEVVFYKSDKSGRWWMEVPYPATGERKYERHYLVPCNQEDYDKAMKNEIPDLWWKTYQKLV
;
A
#
# COMPACT_ATOMS: atom_id res chain seq x y z
N MET A 1 -5.03 -7.73 13.02
CA MET A 1 -4.57 -9.13 13.24
C MET A 1 -3.11 -9.07 13.68
N ILE A 2 -2.70 -9.86 14.68
CA ILE A 2 -1.33 -9.83 15.20
C ILE A 2 -0.83 -11.27 15.35
N GLY A 3 0.38 -11.54 14.88
CA GLY A 3 1.00 -12.86 14.94
C GLY A 3 0.67 -13.75 13.75
N GLY A 4 1.16 -14.99 13.82
CA GLY A 4 1.14 -15.92 12.69
C GLY A 4 2.09 -15.51 11.56
N SER A 5 2.05 -16.26 10.47
CA SER A 5 2.79 -15.96 9.25
C SER A 5 1.98 -15.05 8.32
N GLN A 6 2.67 -14.40 7.38
CA GLN A 6 2.08 -13.34 6.56
C GLN A 6 1.03 -13.83 5.56
N ASP A 7 1.00 -15.11 5.22
CA ASP A 7 -0.06 -15.74 4.42
C ASP A 7 -1.46 -15.58 5.05
N MET A 8 -1.53 -15.33 6.37
CA MET A 8 -2.78 -14.95 7.04
C MET A 8 -3.38 -13.63 6.51
N THR A 9 -2.66 -12.85 5.71
CA THR A 9 -3.21 -11.76 4.89
C THR A 9 -4.39 -12.25 4.03
N MET A 10 -4.38 -13.50 3.58
CA MET A 10 -5.49 -14.11 2.85
C MET A 10 -6.79 -14.15 3.67
N ALA A 11 -6.69 -14.34 4.99
CA ALA A 11 -7.86 -14.30 5.85
C ALA A 11 -8.44 -12.87 5.97
N LEU A 12 -7.58 -11.85 6.03
CA LEU A 12 -8.03 -10.45 5.96
C LEU A 12 -8.73 -10.18 4.61
N TYR A 13 -8.09 -10.55 3.50
CA TYR A 13 -8.64 -10.38 2.15
C TYR A 13 -10.01 -11.05 1.96
N ARG A 14 -10.15 -12.32 2.38
CA ARG A 14 -11.43 -13.05 2.34
C ARG A 14 -12.53 -12.39 3.19
N GLY A 15 -12.17 -11.60 4.21
CA GLY A 15 -13.12 -10.79 4.94
C GLY A 15 -13.85 -9.77 4.05
N TYR A 16 -13.15 -9.19 3.07
CA TYR A 16 -13.69 -8.21 2.13
C TYR A 16 -14.45 -8.84 0.97
N GLU A 17 -14.16 -10.11 0.63
CA GLU A 17 -14.90 -10.86 -0.40
C GLU A 17 -16.41 -10.84 -0.14
N LYS A 18 -16.83 -10.94 1.13
CA LYS A 18 -18.24 -10.87 1.54
C LYS A 18 -18.90 -9.51 1.31
N LEU A 19 -18.11 -8.45 1.14
CA LEU A 19 -18.59 -7.11 0.86
C LEU A 19 -18.74 -6.86 -0.65
N GLU A 20 -18.25 -7.78 -1.49
CA GLU A 20 -18.17 -7.67 -2.95
C GLU A 20 -17.53 -6.35 -3.43
N GLN A 21 -16.55 -5.85 -2.68
CA GLN A 21 -15.86 -4.60 -2.95
C GLN A 21 -14.42 -4.86 -3.39
N PHE A 22 -14.00 -4.13 -4.43
CA PHE A 22 -12.61 -4.09 -4.82
C PHE A 22 -11.75 -3.44 -3.74
N VAL A 23 -10.64 -4.09 -3.38
CA VAL A 23 -9.75 -3.65 -2.30
C VAL A 23 -8.33 -3.42 -2.79
N ASN A 24 -7.66 -2.49 -2.15
CA ASN A 24 -6.23 -2.26 -2.30
C ASN A 24 -5.47 -2.87 -1.12
N LEU A 25 -4.53 -3.76 -1.42
CA LEU A 25 -3.59 -4.32 -0.46
C LEU A 25 -2.31 -3.50 -0.48
N CYS A 26 -1.76 -3.17 0.68
CA CYS A 26 -0.38 -2.76 0.80
C CYS A 26 0.38 -3.71 1.73
N THR A 27 1.56 -4.14 1.30
CA THR A 27 2.50 -4.93 2.11
C THR A 27 3.71 -4.08 2.49
N ILE A 28 4.11 -4.15 3.76
CA ILE A 28 5.40 -3.65 4.24
C ILE A 28 6.33 -4.85 4.31
N ASP A 29 7.17 -4.99 3.30
CA ASP A 29 7.99 -6.17 3.11
C ASP A 29 9.27 -5.85 2.34
N SER A 30 10.29 -6.67 2.56
CA SER A 30 11.51 -6.68 1.76
C SER A 30 11.40 -7.50 0.46
N LYS A 31 10.41 -8.40 0.39
CA LYS A 31 10.10 -9.29 -0.74
C LYS A 31 8.72 -8.97 -1.34
N LEU A 32 8.36 -9.68 -2.43
CA LEU A 32 7.03 -9.59 -3.04
C LEU A 32 6.10 -10.74 -2.63
N ASP A 33 6.66 -11.86 -2.17
CA ASP A 33 5.93 -13.08 -1.74
C ASP A 33 4.94 -13.59 -2.79
N MET A 34 5.35 -13.53 -4.07
CA MET A 34 4.53 -13.95 -5.20
C MET A 34 4.27 -15.45 -5.15
N GLY A 35 5.32 -16.25 -5.03
CA GLY A 35 5.23 -17.72 -5.03
C GLY A 35 4.69 -18.30 -6.34
N SER A 36 4.61 -19.64 -6.38
CA SER A 36 3.99 -20.36 -7.49
C SER A 36 2.56 -20.78 -7.14
N PRO A 37 1.60 -20.68 -8.07
CA PRO A 37 0.24 -21.17 -7.86
C PRO A 37 0.13 -22.70 -7.82
N GLU A 38 1.16 -23.42 -8.28
CA GLU A 38 1.24 -24.87 -8.22
C GLU A 38 1.68 -25.39 -6.83
N GLU A 39 2.27 -24.52 -6.02
CA GLU A 39 2.74 -24.84 -4.67
C GLU A 39 1.63 -24.68 -3.62
N GLU A 40 1.84 -25.24 -2.42
CA GLU A 40 0.95 -24.96 -1.30
C GLU A 40 1.21 -23.55 -0.77
N MET A 41 0.12 -22.83 -0.47
CA MET A 41 0.20 -21.47 0.05
C MET A 41 1.03 -21.40 1.33
N HIS A 42 2.01 -20.49 1.35
CA HIS A 42 2.89 -20.25 2.49
C HIS A 42 3.26 -18.76 2.62
N ALA A 43 3.99 -18.41 3.69
CA ALA A 43 4.34 -17.03 4.04
C ALA A 43 5.00 -16.25 2.89
N ASP A 44 5.98 -16.85 2.21
CA ASP A 44 6.69 -16.20 1.09
C ASP A 44 6.03 -16.42 -0.30
N GLY A 45 4.75 -16.84 -0.36
CA GLY A 45 4.15 -17.30 -1.62
C GLY A 45 2.62 -17.30 -1.66
N TYR A 46 1.98 -16.36 -0.97
CA TYR A 46 0.52 -16.31 -0.87
C TYR A 46 -0.14 -15.41 -1.92
N ILE A 47 0.61 -14.50 -2.56
CA ILE A 47 0.04 -13.52 -3.49
C ILE A 47 -0.47 -14.20 -4.76
N SER A 48 0.20 -15.24 -5.28
CA SER A 48 -0.28 -16.04 -6.41
C SER A 48 -1.68 -16.63 -6.14
N HIS A 49 -1.90 -17.18 -4.95
CA HIS A 49 -3.20 -17.72 -4.52
C HIS A 49 -4.26 -16.63 -4.36
N LEU A 50 -3.86 -15.44 -3.91
CA LEU A 50 -4.75 -14.28 -3.83
C LEU A 50 -5.26 -13.89 -5.23
N LEU A 51 -4.34 -13.81 -6.21
CA LEU A 51 -4.66 -13.44 -7.59
C LEU A 51 -5.52 -14.48 -8.33
N LEU A 52 -5.35 -15.76 -7.97
CA LEU A 52 -6.13 -16.86 -8.53
C LEU A 52 -7.48 -17.07 -7.85
N GLN A 53 -7.74 -16.45 -6.70
CA GLN A 53 -9.04 -16.53 -6.07
C GLN A 53 -10.13 -15.97 -7.01
N ARG A 54 -11.30 -16.63 -7.03
CA ARG A 54 -12.44 -16.26 -7.89
C ARG A 54 -13.71 -16.14 -7.05
N PRO A 55 -14.45 -15.02 -7.14
CA PRO A 55 -14.08 -13.78 -7.84
C PRO A 55 -12.84 -13.09 -7.23
N CYS A 56 -12.02 -12.43 -8.06
CA CYS A 56 -10.88 -11.66 -7.59
C CYS A 56 -11.33 -10.21 -7.32
N TYR A 57 -11.23 -9.79 -6.06
CA TYR A 57 -11.54 -8.45 -5.59
C TYR A 57 -10.28 -7.60 -5.33
N LEU A 58 -9.09 -8.11 -5.63
CA LEU A 58 -7.88 -7.29 -5.56
C LEU A 58 -7.85 -6.32 -6.73
N PHE A 59 -7.87 -5.02 -6.43
CA PHE A 59 -7.74 -3.97 -7.45
C PHE A 59 -6.30 -3.50 -7.60
N ASN A 60 -5.63 -3.30 -6.47
CA ASN A 60 -4.23 -2.92 -6.45
C ASN A 60 -3.46 -3.63 -5.34
N HIS A 61 -2.20 -3.94 -5.61
CA HIS A 61 -1.21 -4.28 -4.60
C HIS A 61 -0.09 -3.25 -4.63
N ALA A 62 0.22 -2.65 -3.48
CA ALA A 62 1.42 -1.85 -3.27
C ALA A 62 2.41 -2.56 -2.32
N ASN A 63 3.67 -2.69 -2.68
CA ASN A 63 4.74 -3.15 -1.77
C ASN A 63 5.63 -1.97 -1.34
N ILE A 64 5.90 -1.83 -0.05
CA ILE A 64 6.83 -0.82 0.48
C ILE A 64 7.96 -1.53 1.19
N GLY A 65 9.18 -1.31 0.73
CA GLY A 65 10.39 -1.93 1.28
C GLY A 65 11.10 -2.88 0.34
N LEU A 66 10.59 -3.07 -0.89
CA LEU A 66 11.15 -3.99 -1.88
C LEU A 66 12.68 -3.86 -1.99
N GLN A 67 13.36 -4.98 -1.84
CA GLN A 67 14.78 -5.13 -2.07
C GLN A 67 14.98 -6.05 -3.26
N ILE A 68 15.44 -5.51 -4.39
CA ILE A 68 15.62 -6.25 -5.65
C ILE A 68 16.45 -7.54 -5.48
N PRO A 69 17.52 -7.61 -4.65
CA PRO A 69 18.24 -8.86 -4.43
C PRO A 69 17.43 -9.99 -3.79
N LEU A 70 16.28 -9.67 -3.17
CA LEU A 70 15.39 -10.62 -2.49
C LEU A 70 14.14 -10.96 -3.32
N ALA A 71 13.99 -10.40 -4.52
CA ALA A 71 12.86 -10.64 -5.40
C ALA A 71 13.32 -11.29 -6.71
N GLY A 72 12.61 -12.33 -7.14
CA GLY A 72 12.85 -12.99 -8.41
C GLY A 72 12.56 -12.06 -9.58
N LYS A 73 13.33 -12.17 -10.67
CA LYS A 73 13.12 -11.35 -11.88
C LYS A 73 11.71 -11.52 -12.43
N GLU A 74 11.23 -12.77 -12.50
CA GLU A 74 9.90 -13.09 -13.00
C GLU A 74 8.79 -12.53 -12.11
N GLU A 75 9.00 -12.50 -10.78
CA GLU A 75 8.08 -11.90 -9.83
C GLU A 75 7.94 -10.40 -10.07
N VAL A 76 9.07 -9.70 -10.22
CA VAL A 76 9.08 -8.25 -10.51
C VAL A 76 8.41 -7.96 -11.85
N GLU A 77 8.74 -8.73 -12.89
CA GLU A 77 8.11 -8.58 -14.21
C GLU A 77 6.59 -8.81 -14.17
N LEU A 78 6.12 -9.79 -13.40
CA LEU A 78 4.70 -10.05 -13.22
C LEU A 78 4.02 -8.90 -12.46
N PHE A 79 4.66 -8.41 -11.40
CA PHE A 79 4.18 -7.28 -10.61
C PHE A 79 4.00 -6.02 -11.49
N GLU A 80 4.96 -5.74 -12.38
CA GLU A 80 4.89 -4.65 -13.35
C GLU A 80 3.82 -4.87 -14.42
N LYS A 81 3.66 -6.10 -14.94
CA LYS A 81 2.60 -6.45 -15.91
C LYS A 81 1.20 -6.33 -15.33
N LEU A 82 1.04 -6.56 -14.03
CA LEU A 82 -0.21 -6.34 -13.29
C LEU A 82 -0.40 -4.86 -12.90
N TYR A 83 0.53 -3.99 -13.30
CA TYR A 83 0.57 -2.57 -12.98
C TYR A 83 0.62 -2.27 -11.49
N PHE A 84 0.98 -3.24 -10.66
CA PHE A 84 1.11 -3.06 -9.22
C PHE A 84 2.24 -2.08 -8.87
N ASP A 85 2.16 -1.56 -7.66
CA ASP A 85 2.98 -0.45 -7.21
C ASP A 85 4.05 -0.93 -6.24
N TYR A 86 5.28 -0.46 -6.36
CA TYR A 86 6.28 -0.72 -5.33
C TYR A 86 7.10 0.52 -5.02
N CYS A 87 7.45 0.67 -3.74
CA CYS A 87 8.39 1.64 -3.24
C CYS A 87 9.60 0.87 -2.69
N ARG A 88 10.73 0.97 -3.38
CA ARG A 88 11.96 0.30 -2.94
C ARG A 88 12.43 0.86 -1.60
N LEU A 89 13.11 0.06 -0.79
CA LEU A 89 13.62 0.54 0.50
C LEU A 89 14.52 1.78 0.37
N GLY A 90 15.37 1.84 -0.67
CA GLY A 90 16.21 3.01 -0.93
C GLY A 90 15.42 4.28 -1.25
N GLU A 91 14.29 4.13 -1.95
CA GLU A 91 13.38 5.23 -2.25
C GLU A 91 12.70 5.75 -0.99
N PHE A 92 12.21 4.83 -0.16
CA PHE A 92 11.65 5.15 1.15
C PHE A 92 12.67 5.87 2.05
N ASN A 93 13.92 5.40 2.10
CA ASN A 93 14.97 6.01 2.89
C ASN A 93 15.36 7.41 2.40
N SER A 94 15.22 7.68 1.09
CA SER A 94 15.50 9.01 0.53
C SER A 94 14.45 10.04 0.95
N ASP A 95 13.18 9.62 0.97
CA ASP A 95 12.07 10.40 1.52
C ASP A 95 10.93 9.46 1.93
N PHE A 96 10.71 9.34 3.24
CA PHE A 96 9.69 8.46 3.81
C PHE A 96 8.27 8.88 3.40
N LYS A 97 8.06 10.15 3.03
CA LYS A 97 6.76 10.67 2.56
C LYS A 97 6.30 9.98 1.27
N ARG A 98 7.21 9.39 0.52
CA ARG A 98 6.89 8.60 -0.68
C ARG A 98 6.02 7.38 -0.37
N ALA A 99 6.02 6.87 0.87
CA ALA A 99 5.11 5.81 1.31
C ALA A 99 3.66 6.27 1.49
N GLU A 100 3.43 7.57 1.76
CA GLU A 100 2.12 8.07 2.19
C GLU A 100 1.01 7.78 1.18
N PRO A 101 1.17 8.00 -0.14
CA PRO A 101 0.11 7.73 -1.10
C PRO A 101 -0.28 6.26 -1.17
N TYR A 102 0.70 5.34 -1.09
CA TYR A 102 0.43 3.89 -1.08
C TYR A 102 -0.38 3.49 0.15
N LEU A 103 0.02 3.97 1.33
CA LEU A 103 -0.68 3.71 2.59
C LEU A 103 -2.09 4.32 2.59
N ARG A 104 -2.23 5.55 2.10
CA ARG A 104 -3.52 6.25 1.98
C ARG A 104 -4.45 5.57 0.98
N ASN A 105 -3.92 4.93 -0.07
CA ASN A 105 -4.74 4.24 -1.06
C ASN A 105 -5.17 2.82 -0.63
N SER A 106 -4.70 2.33 0.51
CA SER A 106 -4.89 0.93 0.94
C SER A 106 -6.16 0.73 1.77
N ASP A 107 -6.85 -0.38 1.54
CA ASP A 107 -7.95 -0.87 2.38
C ASP A 107 -7.44 -1.89 3.42
N ILE A 108 -6.41 -2.67 3.04
CA ILE A 108 -5.72 -3.68 3.86
C ILE A 108 -4.23 -3.34 3.91
N LEU A 109 -3.65 -3.30 5.11
CA LEU A 109 -2.22 -3.22 5.32
C LEU A 109 -1.71 -4.52 5.96
N SER A 110 -0.69 -5.12 5.36
CA SER A 110 0.01 -6.31 5.88
C SER A 110 1.46 -5.95 6.17
N ILE A 111 1.87 -6.05 7.43
CA ILE A 111 3.22 -5.72 7.86
C ILE A 111 3.96 -7.02 8.16
N ASP A 112 5.06 -7.28 7.45
CA ASP A 112 6.01 -8.32 7.84
C ASP A 112 7.13 -7.73 8.71
N LEU A 113 7.23 -8.21 9.95
CA LEU A 113 8.31 -7.83 10.86
C LEU A 113 9.70 -8.35 10.42
N THR A 114 9.79 -9.31 9.50
CA THR A 114 11.10 -9.74 8.92
C THR A 114 11.72 -8.70 8.01
N SER A 115 10.94 -7.71 7.56
CA SER A 115 11.43 -6.56 6.78
C SER A 115 12.24 -5.55 7.61
N ILE A 116 12.24 -5.68 8.94
CA ILE A 116 12.97 -4.81 9.87
C ILE A 116 14.44 -5.19 9.86
N LYS A 117 15.30 -4.18 10.01
CA LYS A 117 16.75 -4.36 10.05
C LYS A 117 17.17 -5.21 11.25
N TYR A 118 17.98 -6.23 10.99
CA TYR A 118 18.50 -7.15 12.00
C TYR A 118 19.13 -6.42 13.19
N SER A 119 19.89 -5.34 12.96
CA SER A 119 20.56 -4.59 14.03
C SER A 119 19.60 -3.93 15.03
N ASP A 120 18.35 -3.68 14.63
CA ASP A 120 17.34 -3.03 15.47
C ASP A 120 16.62 -4.03 16.38
N LEU A 121 16.51 -5.29 15.94
CA LEU A 121 15.86 -6.36 16.69
C LEU A 121 16.87 -7.23 17.45
N GLY A 122 18.04 -7.48 16.87
CA GLY A 122 19.09 -8.33 17.47
C GLY A 122 18.67 -9.79 17.64
N ASP A 123 17.77 -10.28 16.78
CA ASP A 123 17.20 -11.63 16.84
C ASP A 123 17.54 -12.46 15.60
N ASN A 124 17.89 -13.73 15.79
CA ASN A 124 18.21 -14.63 14.68
C ASN A 124 16.99 -15.01 13.81
N GLN A 125 15.78 -14.70 14.25
CA GLN A 125 14.57 -14.87 13.43
C GLN A 125 14.38 -13.73 12.41
N TYR A 126 15.00 -12.57 12.65
CA TYR A 126 14.81 -11.36 11.85
C TYR A 126 16.11 -10.96 11.16
N THR A 127 16.51 -11.73 10.14
CA THR A 127 17.88 -11.75 9.62
C THR A 127 18.20 -10.70 8.56
N ASN A 128 17.26 -9.81 8.20
CA ASN A 128 17.46 -8.86 7.11
C ASN A 128 18.55 -7.83 7.47
N PRO A 129 19.72 -7.82 6.79
CA PRO A 129 20.82 -6.93 7.17
C PRO A 129 20.52 -5.45 6.88
N ASN A 130 19.67 -5.16 5.91
CA ASN A 130 19.36 -3.81 5.44
C ASN A 130 17.84 -3.63 5.34
N GLY A 131 17.14 -3.77 6.47
CA GLY A 131 15.69 -3.57 6.55
C GLY A 131 15.29 -2.15 6.98
N PHE A 132 14.01 -1.98 7.29
CA PHE A 132 13.49 -0.76 7.93
C PHE A 132 14.07 -0.59 9.33
N TYR A 133 14.32 0.65 9.73
CA TYR A 133 14.56 0.98 11.12
C TYR A 133 13.26 0.92 11.92
N SER A 134 13.36 0.62 13.21
CA SER A 134 12.18 0.53 14.10
C SER A 134 11.35 1.82 14.11
N GLU A 135 12.01 2.98 14.08
CA GLU A 135 11.33 4.28 14.01
C GLU A 135 10.57 4.50 12.69
N GLN A 136 11.07 3.95 11.58
CA GLN A 136 10.41 4.03 10.29
C GLN A 136 9.14 3.19 10.27
N MET A 137 9.14 2.04 10.93
CA MET A 137 7.93 1.22 11.10
C MET A 137 6.87 1.99 11.88
N CYS A 138 7.25 2.74 12.92
CA CYS A 138 6.34 3.62 13.65
C CYS A 138 5.78 4.75 12.76
N GLN A 139 6.60 5.34 11.89
CA GLN A 139 6.15 6.34 10.91
C GLN A 139 5.14 5.75 9.91
N ILE A 140 5.43 4.56 9.37
CA ILE A 140 4.52 3.81 8.48
C ILE A 140 3.20 3.52 9.20
N ALA A 141 3.24 3.03 10.44
CA ALA A 141 2.05 2.75 11.23
C ALA A 141 1.20 4.01 11.46
N ARG A 142 1.83 5.16 11.75
CA ARG A 142 1.11 6.43 11.88
C ARG A 142 0.47 6.89 10.57
N TYR A 143 1.18 6.80 9.44
CA TYR A 143 0.64 7.15 8.12
C TYR A 143 -0.51 6.24 7.70
N ALA A 144 -0.39 4.93 7.97
CA ALA A 144 -1.47 3.98 7.81
C ALA A 144 -2.70 4.39 8.63
N GLY A 145 -2.50 4.75 9.91
CA GLY A 145 -3.57 5.22 10.79
C GLY A 145 -4.29 6.47 10.24
N LEU A 146 -3.56 7.42 9.65
CA LEU A 146 -4.12 8.65 9.07
C LEU A 146 -4.95 8.44 7.79
N SER A 147 -4.96 7.24 7.22
CA SER A 147 -5.73 6.91 6.02
C SER A 147 -7.21 6.72 6.36
N ASP A 148 -8.09 7.54 5.80
CA ASP A 148 -9.53 7.36 5.89
C ASP A 148 -10.04 6.11 5.13
N LYS A 149 -9.24 5.55 4.22
CA LYS A 149 -9.59 4.35 3.44
C LYS A 149 -9.26 3.04 4.16
N LEU A 150 -8.20 3.04 4.97
CA LEU A 150 -7.67 1.84 5.62
C LEU A 150 -8.59 1.35 6.74
N THR A 151 -9.01 0.10 6.63
CA THR A 151 -9.98 -0.52 7.54
C THR A 151 -9.44 -1.78 8.23
N SER A 152 -8.38 -2.40 7.69
CA SER A 152 -7.73 -3.55 8.32
C SER A 152 -6.21 -3.44 8.30
N ILE A 153 -5.58 -3.86 9.41
CA ILE A 153 -4.13 -3.99 9.56
C ILE A 153 -3.77 -5.36 10.12
N GLY A 154 -2.76 -5.99 9.53
CA GLY A 154 -2.11 -7.21 10.00
C GLY A 154 -0.65 -6.95 10.33
N ILE A 155 -0.20 -7.42 11.49
CA ILE A 155 1.22 -7.42 11.90
C ILE A 155 1.63 -8.89 12.03
N PHE A 156 2.44 -9.36 11.08
CA PHE A 156 2.77 -10.76 10.89
C PHE A 156 4.23 -11.05 11.21
N ASN A 157 4.55 -12.35 11.28
CA ASN A 157 5.84 -12.86 11.72
C ASN A 157 6.28 -12.30 13.08
N TYR A 158 5.31 -12.01 13.95
CA TYR A 158 5.54 -11.67 15.35
C TYR A 158 5.75 -12.95 16.16
N LEU A 159 7.00 -13.22 16.53
CA LEU A 159 7.44 -14.50 17.11
C LEU A 159 8.09 -14.31 18.49
N PRO A 160 7.37 -13.74 19.49
CA PRO A 160 7.96 -13.37 20.78
C PRO A 160 8.47 -14.56 21.60
N GLU A 161 7.81 -15.72 21.51
CA GLU A 161 8.19 -16.93 22.28
C GLU A 161 9.51 -17.56 21.83
N LYS A 162 9.86 -17.34 20.56
CA LYS A 162 11.09 -17.85 19.94
C LYS A 162 12.19 -16.79 19.92
N SER A 163 11.87 -15.57 20.34
CA SER A 163 12.71 -14.40 20.23
C SER A 163 13.64 -14.27 21.44
N GLY A 164 14.93 -14.09 21.17
CA GLY A 164 15.89 -13.59 22.16
C GLY A 164 15.79 -12.07 22.37
N ALA A 165 15.12 -11.37 21.45
CA ALA A 165 14.92 -9.93 21.47
C ALA A 165 13.83 -9.52 22.46
N ARG A 166 14.23 -8.78 23.50
CA ARG A 166 13.29 -8.24 24.50
C ARG A 166 12.41 -7.11 23.96
N ASN A 167 12.74 -6.54 22.80
CA ASN A 167 12.15 -5.30 22.29
C ASN A 167 11.11 -5.50 21.18
N ILE A 168 10.93 -6.70 20.62
CA ILE A 168 9.98 -6.91 19.52
C ILE A 168 8.53 -6.65 19.96
N SER A 169 8.17 -7.10 21.18
CA SER A 169 6.85 -6.83 21.77
C SER A 169 6.63 -5.35 22.03
N ASP A 170 7.67 -4.64 22.49
CA ASP A 170 7.61 -3.19 22.71
C ASP A 170 7.45 -2.43 21.40
N LEU A 171 8.16 -2.84 20.35
CA LEU A 171 8.01 -2.26 19.02
C LEU A 171 6.60 -2.49 18.49
N VAL A 172 6.08 -3.71 18.52
CA VAL A 172 4.70 -4.00 18.09
C VAL A 172 3.68 -3.17 18.88
N ALA A 173 3.87 -2.99 20.18
CA ALA A 173 3.03 -2.12 20.99
C ALA A 173 3.10 -0.66 20.52
N GLN A 174 4.28 -0.15 20.16
CA GLN A 174 4.44 1.18 19.58
C GLN A 174 3.77 1.30 18.21
N LEU A 175 3.90 0.30 17.33
CA LEU A 175 3.22 0.29 16.04
C LEU A 175 1.70 0.42 16.21
N ILE A 176 1.12 -0.35 17.13
CA ILE A 176 -0.31 -0.28 17.46
C ILE A 176 -0.66 1.11 18.00
N TRP A 177 0.15 1.65 18.91
CA TRP A 177 -0.09 2.98 19.48
C TRP A 177 -0.07 4.08 18.42
N TYR A 178 0.96 4.11 17.57
CA TYR A 178 1.08 5.11 16.49
C TYR A 178 -0.01 4.94 15.42
N PHE A 179 -0.45 3.72 15.15
CA PHE A 179 -1.60 3.46 14.30
C PHE A 179 -2.89 4.04 14.86
N ILE A 180 -3.15 3.84 16.17
CA ILE A 180 -4.31 4.42 16.86
C ILE A 180 -4.23 5.95 16.88
N ASP A 181 -3.06 6.50 17.18
CA ASP A 181 -2.78 7.94 17.14
C ASP A 181 -3.01 8.52 15.74
N GLY A 182 -2.62 7.82 14.68
CA GLY A 182 -2.94 8.17 13.30
C GLY A 182 -4.45 8.13 13.03
N THR A 183 -5.13 7.10 13.52
CA THR A 183 -6.58 6.92 13.36
C THR A 183 -7.37 8.06 14.01
N ASN A 184 -6.97 8.47 15.21
CA ASN A 184 -7.59 9.60 15.92
C ASN A 184 -7.33 10.96 15.25
N ALA A 185 -6.31 11.04 14.39
CA ALA A 185 -5.94 12.24 13.66
C ALA A 185 -6.49 12.27 12.21
N ARG A 186 -7.37 11.32 11.83
CA ARG A 186 -8.08 11.34 10.54
C ARG A 186 -8.93 12.60 10.41
N VAL A 187 -8.87 13.23 9.24
CA VAL A 187 -9.58 14.50 8.97
C VAL A 187 -10.88 14.30 8.19
N GLY A 188 -11.19 13.05 7.82
CA GLY A 188 -12.34 12.71 6.98
C GLY A 188 -12.14 13.22 5.55
N ASP A 189 -11.01 12.88 4.95
CA ASP A 189 -10.78 13.05 3.51
C ASP A 189 -11.48 11.94 2.71
N PHE A 190 -11.46 12.03 1.38
CA PHE A 190 -11.92 10.97 0.49
C PHE A 190 -11.27 9.60 0.84
N PRO A 191 -12.03 8.49 0.88
CA PRO A 191 -13.39 8.32 0.39
C PRO A 191 -14.53 8.62 1.39
N ILE A 192 -14.22 8.95 2.66
CA ILE A 192 -15.25 9.21 3.68
C ILE A 192 -15.84 10.62 3.51
N GLY A 193 -14.98 11.60 3.25
CA GLY A 193 -15.36 13.01 3.14
C GLY A 193 -16.01 13.41 1.82
N SER A 194 -16.67 14.57 1.85
CA SER A 194 -17.16 15.25 0.65
C SER A 194 -16.02 15.97 -0.08
N ARG A 195 -16.01 15.90 -1.41
CA ARG A 195 -15.06 16.59 -2.29
C ARG A 195 -15.46 18.03 -2.63
N LYS A 196 -16.61 18.51 -2.12
CA LYS A 196 -17.21 19.80 -2.52
C LYS A 196 -16.28 21.00 -2.32
N ASP A 197 -15.47 20.96 -1.27
CA ASP A 197 -14.62 22.09 -0.87
C ASP A 197 -13.16 21.92 -1.34
N TYR A 198 -12.86 20.85 -2.09
CA TYR A 198 -11.52 20.60 -2.60
C TYR A 198 -11.15 21.58 -3.71
N LEU A 199 -9.91 22.04 -3.71
CA LEU A 199 -9.36 22.82 -4.84
C LEU A 199 -9.16 21.89 -6.02
N LYS A 200 -9.79 22.21 -7.16
CA LYS A 200 -9.70 21.45 -8.41
C LYS A 200 -8.71 22.11 -9.36
N PHE A 201 -7.78 21.33 -9.90
CA PHE A 201 -6.82 21.73 -10.93
C PHE A 201 -7.04 20.88 -12.17
N ILE A 202 -7.12 21.49 -13.34
CA ILE A 202 -7.32 20.80 -14.61
C ILE A 202 -6.09 21.08 -15.47
N VAL A 203 -5.43 20.03 -15.92
CA VAL A 203 -4.23 20.10 -16.75
C VAL A 203 -4.56 19.50 -18.11
N HIS A 204 -4.38 20.31 -19.16
CA HIS A 204 -4.47 19.86 -20.55
C HIS A 204 -3.05 19.52 -21.02
N LEU A 205 -2.88 18.33 -21.59
CA LEU A 205 -1.60 17.88 -22.15
C LEU A 205 -1.69 17.90 -23.68
N ASP A 206 -0.63 18.32 -24.36
CA ASP A 206 -0.65 18.55 -25.82
C ASP A 206 -0.91 17.25 -26.61
N ASP A 207 -0.31 16.14 -26.17
CA ASP A 207 -0.39 14.83 -26.83
C ASP A 207 -1.43 13.89 -26.19
N PHE A 208 -2.25 14.40 -25.27
CA PHE A 208 -3.26 13.59 -24.56
C PHE A 208 -4.65 14.19 -24.74
N LYS A 209 -5.57 13.39 -25.29
CA LYS A 209 -6.94 13.86 -25.57
C LYS A 209 -7.76 14.11 -24.31
N GLU A 210 -7.45 13.40 -23.23
CA GLU A 210 -8.16 13.53 -21.96
C GLU A 210 -7.49 14.59 -21.09
N GLU A 211 -8.27 15.22 -20.22
CA GLU A 211 -7.77 16.16 -19.22
C GLU A 211 -7.30 15.40 -17.98
N VAL A 212 -6.17 15.81 -17.39
CA VAL A 212 -5.74 15.28 -16.09
C VAL A 212 -6.25 16.20 -14.99
N VAL A 213 -7.12 15.68 -14.14
CA VAL A 213 -7.75 16.45 -13.07
C VAL A 213 -7.13 16.08 -11.72
N PHE A 214 -6.69 17.09 -10.99
CA PHE A 214 -6.18 16.96 -9.63
C PHE A 214 -7.09 17.65 -8.63
N TYR A 215 -7.12 17.12 -7.42
CA TYR A 215 -7.78 17.74 -6.28
C TYR A 215 -6.83 17.89 -5.11
N LYS A 216 -6.95 19.00 -4.38
CA LYS A 216 -6.26 19.22 -3.11
C LYS A 216 -7.26 19.44 -1.99
N SER A 217 -7.17 18.63 -0.93
CA SER A 217 -8.01 18.80 0.25
C SER A 217 -7.69 20.12 0.93
N ASP A 218 -8.73 20.89 1.24
CA ASP A 218 -8.68 22.12 2.03
C ASP A 218 -8.34 21.86 3.50
N LYS A 219 -8.60 20.63 3.98
CA LYS A 219 -8.35 20.22 5.37
C LYS A 219 -6.93 19.73 5.59
N SER A 220 -6.49 18.75 4.79
CA SER A 220 -5.18 18.10 4.97
C SER A 220 -4.09 18.64 4.05
N GLY A 221 -4.44 19.37 3.00
CA GLY A 221 -3.51 19.77 1.95
C GLY A 221 -3.02 18.62 1.07
N ARG A 222 -3.52 17.40 1.27
CA ARG A 222 -3.17 16.21 0.49
C ARG A 222 -3.73 16.29 -0.92
N TRP A 223 -3.11 15.55 -1.84
CA TRP A 223 -3.48 15.55 -3.25
C TRP A 223 -4.12 14.23 -3.67
N TRP A 224 -5.05 14.33 -4.61
CA TRP A 224 -5.67 13.23 -5.34
C TRP A 224 -5.66 13.55 -6.82
N MET A 225 -5.65 12.50 -7.62
CA MET A 225 -5.74 12.56 -9.07
C MET A 225 -6.95 11.75 -9.53
N GLU A 226 -7.70 12.31 -10.47
CA GLU A 226 -8.85 11.68 -11.09
C GLU A 226 -8.40 10.76 -12.22
N VAL A 227 -8.91 9.53 -12.23
CA VAL A 227 -8.70 8.60 -13.34
C VAL A 227 -10.06 8.23 -13.92
N PRO A 228 -10.30 8.47 -15.23
CA PRO A 228 -11.59 8.22 -15.84
C PRO A 228 -11.91 6.73 -15.81
N TYR A 229 -13.13 6.41 -15.37
CA TYR A 229 -13.64 5.05 -15.32
C TYR A 229 -14.45 4.75 -16.60
N PRO A 230 -14.27 3.60 -17.28
CA PRO A 230 -15.14 3.20 -18.37
C PRO A 230 -16.58 3.15 -17.85
N ALA A 231 -17.54 3.80 -18.51
CA ALA A 231 -18.87 4.16 -18.01
C ALA A 231 -19.85 2.98 -17.69
N THR A 232 -19.40 1.91 -17.03
CA THR A 232 -20.25 0.91 -16.38
C THR A 232 -20.55 1.42 -14.97
N GLY A 233 -21.76 1.93 -14.76
CA GLY A 233 -22.22 2.58 -13.51
C GLY A 233 -22.31 1.67 -12.28
N GLU A 234 -21.30 0.85 -12.02
CA GLU A 234 -21.20 -0.02 -10.87
C GLU A 234 -20.54 0.71 -9.69
N ARG A 235 -21.28 0.83 -8.58
CA ARG A 235 -20.80 1.43 -7.31
C ARG A 235 -19.51 0.80 -6.76
N LYS A 236 -19.11 -0.38 -7.25
CA LYS A 236 -17.93 -1.14 -6.81
C LYS A 236 -16.62 -0.37 -6.96
N TYR A 237 -16.55 0.61 -7.86
CA TYR A 237 -15.33 1.35 -8.18
C TYR A 237 -15.31 2.81 -7.70
N GLU A 238 -16.39 3.31 -7.09
CA GLU A 238 -16.47 4.72 -6.69
C GLU A 238 -15.31 5.15 -5.77
N ARG A 239 -14.84 4.23 -4.91
CA ARG A 239 -13.71 4.45 -3.97
C ARG A 239 -12.32 4.47 -4.63
N HIS A 240 -12.24 4.16 -5.92
CA HIS A 240 -11.01 4.11 -6.72
C HIS A 240 -10.97 5.21 -7.80
N TYR A 241 -12.01 6.04 -7.88
CA TYR A 241 -12.09 7.18 -8.81
C TYR A 241 -11.01 8.25 -8.58
N LEU A 242 -10.68 8.46 -7.31
CA LEU A 242 -9.60 9.36 -6.91
C LEU A 242 -8.45 8.55 -6.34
N VAL A 243 -7.30 8.64 -7.00
CA VAL A 243 -6.07 8.00 -6.56
C VAL A 243 -5.27 9.01 -5.73
N PRO A 244 -4.86 8.67 -4.50
CA PRO A 244 -3.92 9.48 -3.74
C PRO A 244 -2.63 9.72 -4.52
N CYS A 245 -2.25 10.98 -4.69
CA CYS A 245 -1.01 11.38 -5.37
C CYS A 245 -0.28 12.44 -4.55
N ASN A 246 0.87 12.89 -5.05
CA ASN A 246 1.64 13.98 -4.47
C ASN A 246 1.60 15.23 -5.36
N GLN A 247 2.07 16.35 -4.82
CA GLN A 247 2.21 17.59 -5.59
C GLN A 247 3.18 17.41 -6.78
N GLU A 248 4.20 16.56 -6.63
CA GLU A 248 5.15 16.27 -7.71
C GLU A 248 4.47 15.70 -8.97
N ASP A 249 3.39 14.93 -8.81
CA ASP A 249 2.63 14.40 -9.95
C ASP A 249 1.91 15.53 -10.72
N TYR A 250 1.38 16.51 -9.99
CA TYR A 250 0.83 17.72 -10.59
C TYR A 250 1.92 18.53 -11.31
N ASP A 251 3.08 18.71 -10.68
CA ASP A 251 4.19 19.46 -11.26
C ASP A 251 4.76 18.79 -12.53
N LYS A 252 4.70 17.45 -12.63
CA LYS A 252 5.02 16.69 -13.85
C LYS A 252 3.98 16.93 -14.94
N ALA A 253 2.69 16.83 -14.61
CA ALA A 253 1.62 17.11 -15.56
C ALA A 253 1.71 18.54 -16.14
N MET A 254 2.07 19.52 -15.32
CA MET A 254 2.31 20.90 -15.77
C MET A 254 3.49 21.04 -16.75
N LYS A 255 4.38 20.05 -16.82
CA LYS A 255 5.48 19.96 -17.79
C LYS A 255 5.15 19.08 -18.99
N ASN A 256 3.86 18.81 -19.20
CA ASN A 256 3.36 17.97 -20.30
C ASN A 256 3.73 16.48 -20.17
N GLU A 257 4.00 16.01 -18.94
CA GLU A 257 4.31 14.61 -18.65
C GLU A 257 3.14 13.92 -17.92
N ILE A 258 2.61 12.82 -18.47
CA ILE A 258 1.57 12.03 -17.81
C ILE A 258 2.20 11.32 -16.59
N PRO A 259 1.66 11.50 -15.37
CA PRO A 259 2.17 10.77 -14.20
C PRO A 259 1.97 9.25 -14.35
N ASP A 260 3.02 8.47 -14.06
CA ASP A 260 2.96 7.00 -14.11
C ASP A 260 1.79 6.41 -13.31
N LEU A 261 1.48 7.03 -12.16
CA LEU A 261 0.35 6.65 -11.31
C LEU A 261 -0.99 6.72 -12.05
N TRP A 262 -1.17 7.74 -12.90
CA TRP A 262 -2.38 7.89 -13.71
C TRP A 262 -2.48 6.75 -14.70
N TRP A 263 -1.39 6.53 -15.46
CA TRP A 263 -1.31 5.52 -16.49
C TRP A 263 -1.52 4.11 -15.96
N LYS A 264 -0.81 3.74 -14.89
CA LYS A 264 -0.95 2.43 -14.23
C LYS A 264 -2.35 2.20 -13.71
N THR A 265 -2.97 3.22 -13.12
CA THR A 265 -4.35 3.08 -12.63
C THR A 265 -5.30 2.87 -13.79
N TYR A 266 -5.19 3.67 -14.86
CA TYR A 266 -6.04 3.52 -16.04
C TYR A 266 -5.93 2.14 -16.68
N GLN A 267 -4.71 1.59 -16.79
CA GLN A 267 -4.49 0.25 -17.34
C GLN A 267 -5.13 -0.87 -16.49
N LYS A 268 -5.32 -0.69 -15.17
CA LYS A 268 -6.05 -1.64 -14.33
C LYS A 268 -7.57 -1.60 -14.55
N LEU A 269 -8.08 -0.53 -15.14
CA LEU A 269 -9.51 -0.29 -15.38
C LEU A 269 -9.99 -0.81 -16.74
N VAL A 270 -9.08 -0.97 -17.69
CA VAL A 270 -9.37 -1.33 -19.09
C VAL A 270 -9.30 -2.84 -19.31
#